data_AF-M0CDA8-F1
#
_entry.id   AF-M0CDA8-F1
#
_cell.length_a   1.000
_cell.length_b   1.000
_cell.length_c   1.000
_cell.angle_alpha   90.00
_cell.angle_beta   90.00
_cell.angle_gamma   90.00
#
_symmetry.space_group_name_H-M   'P 1'
#
loop_
_entity.id
_entity.type
_entity.pdbx_description
1 polymer ?
#
loop_
_entity_poly.entity_id
_entity_poly.type
_entity_poly.pdbx_seq_one_letter_code
_entity_poly.pdbx_strand_id
1 'polypeptide(L)' 'MSLSTLLSDLFSGSDTGTELPDANADSGEGISSVTVVRECRHCGTNVSAGTAQCPTCDSDEIVTYSIE' A
#
# COMPACT_ATOMS: atom_id res chain seq x y z
N MET A 1 -11.61 -23.02 -25.25
CA MET A 1 -10.23 -22.50 -25.18
C MET A 1 -9.85 -22.46 -23.71
N SER A 2 -8.93 -23.33 -23.30
CA SER A 2 -8.71 -23.69 -21.89
C SER A 2 -8.04 -22.58 -21.07
N LEU A 3 -8.47 -22.44 -19.81
CA LEU A 3 -7.90 -21.51 -18.83
C LEU A 3 -6.41 -21.76 -18.51
N SER A 4 -5.87 -22.89 -18.95
CA SER A 4 -4.47 -23.29 -18.73
C SER A 4 -3.45 -22.40 -19.43
N THR A 5 -3.81 -21.69 -20.51
CA THR A 5 -2.86 -20.84 -21.26
C THR A 5 -2.61 -19.48 -20.61
N LEU A 6 -3.55 -18.97 -19.80
CA LEU A 6 -3.42 -17.65 -19.17
C LEU A 6 -2.45 -17.63 -17.98
N LEU A 7 -2.23 -18.79 -17.35
CA LEU A 7 -1.33 -18.88 -16.20
C LEU A 7 0.15 -18.89 -16.60
N SER A 8 0.49 -19.40 -17.79
CA SER A 8 1.88 -19.48 -18.25
C SER A 8 2.53 -18.13 -18.57
N ASP A 9 1.72 -17.12 -18.92
CA ASP A 9 2.20 -15.75 -19.20
C ASP A 9 2.60 -15.01 -17.91
N LEU A 10 1.91 -15.25 -16.80
CA LEU A 10 2.17 -14.57 -15.52
C LEU A 10 3.47 -15.02 -14.84
N PHE A 11 3.97 -16.22 -15.15
CA PHE A 11 5.21 -16.74 -14.55
C PHE A 11 6.47 -16.57 -15.42
N SER A 12 6.31 -16.12 -16.68
CA SER A 12 7.46 -15.93 -17.60
C SER A 12 7.99 -14.49 -17.65
N GLY A 13 7.41 -13.57 -16.87
CA GLY A 13 7.80 -12.15 -16.83
C GLY A 13 8.14 -11.70 -15.42
N SER A 14 9.26 -12.15 -14.87
CA SER A 14 9.83 -11.58 -13.64
C SER A 14 11.35 -11.54 -13.73
N ASP A 15 11.84 -10.88 -14.78
CA ASP A 15 13.19 -10.33 -14.83
C ASP A 15 13.05 -8.83 -15.11
N THR A 16 13.02 -8.02 -14.05
CA THR A 16 13.45 -6.62 -14.13
C THR A 16 13.95 -6.23 -12.75
N GLY A 17 15.26 -6.06 -12.68
CA GLY A 17 16.05 -6.02 -11.47
C GLY A 17 15.57 -4.98 -10.47
N THR A 18 15.43 -5.43 -9.23
CA THR A 18 15.46 -4.55 -8.08
C THR A 18 16.91 -4.09 -7.91
N GLU A 19 17.27 -2.99 -8.56
CA GLU A 19 18.34 -2.13 -8.06
C GLU A 19 17.92 -1.66 -6.65
N LEU A 20 18.46 -2.36 -5.64
CA LEU A 20 18.36 -1.96 -4.25
C LEU A 20 19.07 -0.61 -4.10
N PRO A 21 18.40 0.48 -3.69
CA PRO A 21 19.13 1.61 -3.16
C PRO A 21 19.84 1.15 -1.89
N ASP A 22 21.14 1.41 -1.82
CA ASP A 22 21.97 1.35 -0.61
C ASP A 22 21.35 2.25 0.47
N ALA A 23 20.42 1.69 1.23
CA ALA A 23 19.98 2.25 2.49
C ALA A 23 21.07 1.93 3.52
N ASN A 24 22.08 2.80 3.59
CA ASN A 24 22.83 3.01 4.81
C ASN A 24 21.84 3.45 5.90
N ALA A 25 21.22 2.48 6.58
CA ALA A 25 20.50 2.71 7.82
C ALA A 25 21.45 2.36 8.97
N ASP A 26 22.21 3.40 9.30
CA ASP A 26 22.92 3.61 10.55
C ASP A 26 22.15 3.10 11.77
N SER A 27 22.92 2.58 12.73
CA SER A 27 22.43 1.85 13.90
C SER A 27 21.63 2.76 14.84
N GLY A 28 20.43 2.35 15.24
CA GLY A 28 19.74 3.01 16.34
C GLY A 28 18.39 2.41 16.68
N GLU A 29 18.34 1.69 17.80
CA GLU A 29 17.23 1.54 18.74
C GLU A 29 15.83 1.16 18.20
N GLY A 30 15.20 0.14 18.79
CA GLY A 30 13.85 -0.29 18.45
C GLY A 30 12.81 0.82 18.59
N ILE A 31 12.54 1.51 17.48
CA ILE A 31 11.35 2.33 17.32
C ILE A 31 10.23 1.39 16.85
N SER A 32 9.27 1.10 17.72
CA SER A 32 7.97 0.58 17.26
C SER A 32 7.42 1.58 16.26
N SER A 33 7.59 1.31 14.97
CA SER A 33 7.14 2.18 13.89
C SER A 33 5.63 2.05 13.78
N VAL A 34 4.91 2.82 14.60
CA VAL A 34 3.45 2.87 14.57
C VAL A 34 3.02 3.32 13.17
N THR A 35 2.39 2.40 12.44
CA THR A 35 1.91 2.68 11.10
C THR A 35 0.50 3.24 11.21
N VAL A 36 0.32 4.51 10.80
CA VAL A 36 -0.99 5.16 10.80
C VAL A 36 -1.62 5.05 9.42
N VAL A 37 -2.77 4.40 9.35
CA VAL A 37 -3.56 4.23 8.11
C VAL A 37 -4.80 5.11 8.18
N ARG A 38 -5.17 5.70 7.04
CA ARG A 38 -6.37 6.52 6.88
C ARG A 38 -7.17 6.00 5.69
N GLU A 39 -8.45 5.73 5.91
CA GLU A 39 -9.30 5.06 4.91
C GLU A 39 -10.72 5.66 4.93
N CYS A 40 -11.34 5.74 3.76
CA CYS A 40 -12.76 6.04 3.64
C CYS A 40 -13.61 4.82 4.00
N ARG A 41 -14.52 4.95 4.96
CA ARG A 41 -15.46 3.88 5.34
C ARG A 41 -16.46 3.51 4.25
N HIS A 42 -16.75 4.45 3.36
CA HIS A 42 -17.77 4.25 2.34
C HIS A 42 -17.28 3.34 1.21
N CYS A 43 -16.06 3.57 0.71
CA CYS A 43 -15.53 2.89 -0.47
C CYS A 43 -14.20 2.14 -0.26
N GLY A 44 -13.58 2.24 0.92
CA GLY A 44 -12.31 1.57 1.24
C GLY A 44 -11.07 2.25 0.65
N THR A 45 -11.19 3.44 0.06
CA THR A 45 -10.03 4.16 -0.48
C THR A 45 -9.12 4.65 0.63
N ASN A 46 -7.82 4.38 0.53
CA ASN A 46 -6.81 4.95 1.40
C ASN A 46 -6.58 6.43 1.05
N VAL A 47 -6.52 7.28 2.06
CA VAL A 47 -6.40 8.74 1.89
C VAL A 47 -5.18 9.30 2.62
N SER A 48 -4.74 10.48 2.18
CA SER A 48 -3.60 11.16 2.81
C SER A 48 -3.98 11.80 4.15
N ALA A 49 -2.97 12.24 4.89
CA ALA A 49 -3.19 13.02 6.10
C ALA A 49 -3.88 14.36 5.78
N GLY A 50 -4.85 14.73 6.61
CA GLY A 50 -5.61 15.98 6.45
C GLY A 50 -6.71 15.93 5.39
N THR A 51 -6.93 14.80 4.73
CA THR A 51 -8.07 14.63 3.82
C THR A 51 -9.38 14.64 4.59
N ALA A 52 -10.21 15.66 4.33
CA ALA A 52 -11.54 15.79 4.93
C ALA A 52 -12.63 15.05 4.14
N GLN A 53 -12.40 14.78 2.85
CA GLN A 53 -13.39 14.21 1.95
C GLN A 53 -12.72 13.24 0.96
N CYS A 54 -13.32 12.08 0.74
CA CYS A 54 -12.74 11.04 -0.09
C CYS A 54 -12.68 11.48 -1.56
N PRO A 55 -11.49 11.47 -2.20
CA PRO A 55 -11.36 11.90 -3.60
C PRO A 55 -11.98 10.91 -4.61
N THR A 56 -12.43 9.74 -4.16
CA THR A 56 -13.02 8.69 -5.00
C THR A 56 -14.55 8.71 -5.00
N CYS A 57 -15.16 9.01 -3.85
CA CYS A 57 -16.62 8.91 -3.68
C CYS A 57 -17.26 10.13 -3.00
N ASP A 58 -16.47 11.18 -2.73
CA ASP A 58 -16.90 12.43 -2.10
C ASP A 58 -17.52 12.28 -0.69
N SER A 59 -17.44 11.11 -0.06
CA SER A 59 -17.86 10.91 1.33
C SER A 59 -16.88 11.55 2.32
N ASP A 60 -17.39 12.15 3.39
CA ASP A 60 -16.62 12.67 4.53
C ASP A 60 -16.33 11.61 5.62
N GLU A 61 -16.76 10.35 5.41
CA GLU A 61 -16.57 9.26 6.37
C GLU A 61 -15.13 8.71 6.34
N ILE A 62 -14.15 9.50 6.78
CA ILE A 62 -12.74 9.10 6.87
C ILE A 62 -12.40 8.60 8.28
N VAL A 63 -11.84 7.39 8.37
CA VAL A 63 -11.32 6.84 9.62
C VAL A 63 -9.80 6.77 9.63
N THR A 64 -9.23 6.81 10.82
CA THR A 64 -7.79 6.68 11.07
C THR A 64 -7.57 5.60 12.12
N TYR A 65 -6.62 4.71 11.88
CA TYR A 65 -6.19 3.70 12.85
C TYR A 65 -4.67 3.54 12.83
N SER A 66 -4.15 3.04 13.95
CA SER A 66 -2.73 2.79 14.15
C SER A 66 -2.51 1.27 14.24
N ILE A 67 -1.46 0.79 13.59
CA ILE A 67 -1.00 -0.60 13.64
C ILE A 67 0.25 -0.62 14.52
N GLU A 68 0.20 -1.42 15.58
CA GLU A 68 1.28 -1.66 16.55
C GLU A 68 1.97 -3.01 16.30
#